data_AF-A0A7X8FSM5-F1
#
_entry.id   AF-A0A7X8FSM5-F1
#
_cell.length_a   1.000
_cell.length_b   1.000
_cell.length_c   1.000
_cell.angle_alpha   90.00
_cell.angle_beta   90.00
_cell.angle_gamma   90.00
#
_symmetry.space_group_name_H-M   'P 1'
#
loop_
_entity.id
_entity.type
_entity.pdbx_description
1 polymer ?
#
loop_
_entity_poly.entity_id
_entity_poly.type
_entity_poly.pdbx_seq_one_letter_code
_entity_poly.pdbx_strand_id
1 'polypeptide(L)'
;MFGSALTRKLFLSFVAILLLFVVLAGSLTAVFGSRAIRDNYENLLLMRARAAADALSSIDSPFANESETPAAEETETRRPGRGMQRDENANERGRGRGMQGIRGADLRFLDQLLMTDLWILDRQANQITIGTGRGDLSYRELDIDAQAIVDRVFSGEEVLSRQFSSFFGDTSITAGIPLRDDSGEVSAALLLHDRVEGMDAFLSDTALVLMVTTLIAIGLVLILSALFARRFSRPLLQMSEITRRLARGETGISTGIAQNDEVGALAEDIDMLSVRLKEAREKEAGLEALRRDFSTKLSHELKTPVAVMRSSLEALKDGIITDPAEIQASYDVLCTESRQLDRLIADLLELTALQNPRYPLNKESLDIIPVIQDAIRSQRIHAKEKNIRTEWTAEDTSLPFSGDYGRLRQMFVTVLDNAVKYSPEGACIRVEQGRTNGQVYIRITNPAPRMEKQMLDRLFTQFYRASDTGSGFGLGLSIAREIANRHDIGITVTSEEKTGFRFTFLFPESDTRPFIS
;
A
#
# COMPACT_ATOMS: atom_id res chain seq x y z
N MET A 1 -2.37 2.22 17.53
CA MET A 1 -1.04 1.65 17.16
C MET A 1 -1.01 0.21 17.64
N PHE A 2 -0.78 -0.86 16.87
CA PHE A 2 -0.50 -1.06 15.43
C PHE A 2 -1.56 -2.03 14.86
N GLY A 3 -1.54 -2.28 13.54
CA GLY A 3 -2.36 -3.33 12.93
C GLY A 3 -1.98 -4.76 13.36
N SER A 4 -2.63 -5.75 12.74
CA SER A 4 -2.63 -7.17 13.12
C SER A 4 -1.29 -7.71 13.66
N ALA A 5 -1.36 -8.55 14.70
CA ALA A 5 -0.17 -9.10 15.35
C ALA A 5 0.81 -9.79 14.39
N LEU A 6 0.31 -10.32 13.26
CA LEU A 6 1.10 -10.94 12.20
C LEU A 6 2.00 -9.94 11.44
N THR A 7 1.50 -8.75 11.10
CA THR A 7 2.27 -7.74 10.35
C THR A 7 3.24 -6.98 11.24
N ARG A 8 2.87 -6.73 12.50
CA ARG A 8 3.81 -6.27 13.53
C ARG A 8 4.94 -7.28 13.74
N LYS A 9 4.64 -8.59 13.75
CA LYS A 9 5.67 -9.64 13.75
C LYS A 9 6.53 -9.58 12.49
N LEU A 10 5.95 -9.53 11.29
CA LEU A 10 6.69 -9.50 10.03
C LEU A 10 7.67 -8.31 9.95
N PHE A 11 7.22 -7.13 10.34
CA PHE A 11 8.07 -5.92 10.39
C PHE A 11 9.18 -6.06 11.45
N LEU A 12 8.86 -6.51 12.67
CA LEU A 12 9.87 -6.77 13.70
C LEU A 12 10.89 -7.82 13.26
N SER A 13 10.47 -8.88 12.56
CA SER A 13 11.35 -9.89 11.98
C SER A 13 12.25 -9.31 10.90
N PHE A 14 11.73 -8.48 9.99
CA PHE A 14 12.55 -7.84 8.95
C PHE A 14 13.62 -6.92 9.56
N VAL A 15 13.24 -6.06 10.52
CA VAL A 15 14.19 -5.19 11.23
C VAL A 15 15.20 -6.01 12.03
N ALA A 16 14.77 -7.06 12.72
CA ALA A 16 15.66 -7.94 13.48
C ALA A 16 16.66 -8.69 12.57
N ILE A 17 16.23 -9.16 11.39
CA ILE A 17 17.12 -9.79 10.40
C ILE A 17 18.14 -8.78 9.87
N LEU A 18 17.72 -7.55 9.55
CA LEU A 18 18.63 -6.53 9.02
C LEU A 18 19.65 -6.07 10.08
N LEU A 19 19.23 -5.90 11.33
CA LEU A 19 20.12 -5.61 12.47
C LEU A 19 21.06 -6.77 12.77
N LEU A 20 20.56 -8.02 12.75
CA LEU A 20 21.39 -9.21 12.91
C LEU A 20 22.45 -9.30 11.82
N PHE A 21 22.09 -9.00 10.56
CA PHE A 21 23.03 -8.97 9.45
C PHE A 21 24.12 -7.90 9.65
N VAL A 22 23.75 -6.67 10.04
CA VAL A 22 24.72 -5.59 10.31
C VAL A 22 25.68 -5.96 11.45
N VAL A 23 25.16 -6.51 12.55
CA VAL A 23 25.98 -6.93 13.70
C VAL A 23 26.87 -8.13 13.35
N LEU A 24 26.34 -9.11 12.63
CA LEU A 24 27.09 -10.31 12.23
C LEU A 24 28.17 -9.95 11.21
N ALA A 25 27.87 -9.12 10.20
CA ALA A 25 28.85 -8.64 9.24
C ALA A 25 29.95 -7.81 9.92
N GLY A 26 29.60 -6.83 10.77
CA GLY A 26 30.59 -6.04 11.50
C GLY A 26 31.49 -6.90 12.40
N SER A 27 30.92 -7.87 13.11
CA SER A 27 31.66 -8.83 13.94
C SER A 27 32.56 -9.74 13.10
N LEU A 28 32.06 -10.25 11.97
CA LEU A 28 32.82 -11.09 11.05
C LEU A 28 34.01 -10.31 10.47
N THR A 29 33.80 -9.09 9.99
CA THR A 29 34.86 -8.22 9.46
C THR A 29 35.89 -7.88 10.55
N ALA A 30 35.48 -7.61 11.79
CA ALA A 30 36.40 -7.37 12.89
C ALA A 30 37.27 -8.61 13.21
N VAL A 31 36.65 -9.78 13.35
CA VAL A 31 37.36 -11.02 13.74
C VAL A 31 38.22 -11.58 12.61
N PHE A 32 37.71 -11.66 11.37
CA PHE A 32 38.46 -12.21 10.25
C PHE A 32 39.46 -11.20 9.67
N GLY A 33 39.14 -9.89 9.67
CA GLY A 33 40.08 -8.84 9.24
C GLY A 33 41.32 -8.79 10.15
N SER A 34 41.13 -8.74 11.47
CA SER A 34 42.26 -8.73 12.43
C SER A 34 43.11 -10.00 12.36
N ARG A 35 42.50 -11.18 12.16
CA ARG A 35 43.23 -12.44 11.92
C ARG A 35 44.02 -12.40 10.61
N ALA A 36 43.37 -12.08 9.48
CA ALA A 36 44.03 -12.08 8.18
C ALA A 36 45.19 -11.09 8.09
N ILE A 37 45.09 -9.91 8.72
CA ILE A 37 46.19 -8.94 8.81
C ILE A 37 47.37 -9.54 9.59
N ARG A 38 47.10 -10.19 10.73
CA ARG A 38 48.12 -10.83 11.57
C ARG A 38 48.79 -12.02 10.88
N ASP A 39 48.00 -12.92 10.32
CA ASP A 39 48.50 -14.12 9.63
C ASP A 39 49.36 -13.72 8.42
N ASN A 40 48.97 -12.68 7.67
CA ASN A 40 49.76 -12.15 6.56
C ASN A 40 51.09 -11.52 7.02
N TYR A 41 51.09 -10.84 8.17
CA TYR A 41 52.30 -10.27 8.78
C TYR A 41 53.29 -11.37 9.19
N GLU A 42 52.80 -12.41 9.87
CA GLU A 42 53.60 -13.56 10.33
C GLU A 42 54.22 -14.33 9.16
N ASN A 43 53.43 -14.60 8.10
CA ASN A 43 53.93 -15.25 6.89
C ASN A 43 54.96 -14.39 6.14
N LEU A 44 54.79 -13.06 6.10
CA LEU A 44 55.74 -12.14 5.46
C LEU A 44 57.08 -12.11 6.21
N LEU A 45 57.04 -12.09 7.55
CA LEU A 45 58.25 -12.12 8.37
C LEU A 45 59.03 -13.44 8.17
N LEU A 46 58.33 -14.58 8.18
CA LEU A 46 58.93 -15.88 7.95
C LEU A 46 59.51 -16.01 6.52
N MET A 47 58.85 -15.44 5.51
CA MET A 47 59.38 -15.37 4.14
C MET A 47 60.65 -14.52 4.04
N ARG A 48 60.70 -13.37 4.75
CA ARG A 48 61.92 -12.53 4.83
C ARG A 48 63.06 -13.26 5.53
N ALA A 49 62.78 -13.95 6.63
CA ALA A 49 63.76 -14.75 7.34
C ALA A 49 64.32 -15.87 6.46
N ARG A 50 63.48 -16.57 5.67
CA ARG A 50 63.93 -17.59 4.71
C ARG A 50 64.88 -17.00 3.66
N ALA A 51 64.49 -15.90 3.03
CA ALA A 51 65.34 -15.23 2.04
C ALA A 51 66.68 -14.75 2.64
N ALA A 52 66.70 -14.35 3.91
CA ALA A 52 67.92 -14.01 4.63
C ALA A 52 68.80 -15.25 4.92
N ALA A 53 68.19 -16.37 5.32
CA ALA A 53 68.88 -17.64 5.53
C ALA A 53 69.49 -18.19 4.23
N ASP A 54 68.73 -18.17 3.13
CA ASP A 54 69.19 -18.59 1.80
C ASP A 54 70.36 -17.71 1.34
N ALA A 55 70.27 -16.39 1.50
CA ALA A 55 71.35 -15.46 1.18
C ALA A 55 72.62 -15.74 2.01
N LEU A 56 72.49 -16.01 3.32
CA LEU A 56 73.61 -16.34 4.20
C LEU A 56 74.26 -17.68 3.88
N SER A 57 73.47 -18.69 3.49
CA SER A 57 73.99 -20.00 3.07
C SER A 57 74.71 -19.98 1.72
N SER A 58 74.41 -18.98 0.86
CA SER A 58 75.06 -18.82 -0.45
C SER A 58 76.45 -18.15 -0.41
N ILE A 59 76.91 -17.72 0.77
CA ILE A 59 78.23 -17.12 0.97
C ILE A 59 79.21 -18.24 1.38
N ASP A 60 80.18 -18.56 0.51
CA ASP A 60 81.13 -19.66 0.70
C ASP A 60 81.79 -19.65 2.09
N SER A 61 81.46 -20.68 2.89
CA SER A 61 81.98 -20.94 4.24
C SER A 61 81.82 -19.81 5.29
N PRO A 62 80.62 -19.65 5.89
CA PRO A 62 80.43 -18.72 7.01
C PRO A 62 81.23 -19.10 8.27
N PHE A 63 81.86 -20.28 8.29
CA PHE A 63 82.46 -20.91 9.48
C PHE A 63 83.93 -21.38 9.31
N ALA A 64 84.55 -21.28 8.13
CA ALA A 64 85.94 -21.70 7.94
C ALA A 64 86.92 -20.83 8.75
N ASN A 65 87.92 -21.47 9.36
CA ASN A 65 89.07 -20.84 10.01
C ASN A 65 90.31 -21.03 9.12
N GLU A 66 90.86 -19.95 8.57
CA GLU A 66 92.17 -20.00 7.91
C GLU A 66 93.29 -19.52 8.82
N SER A 67 94.35 -20.32 8.88
CA SER A 67 95.63 -20.02 9.50
C SER A 67 96.73 -19.95 8.44
N GLU A 68 97.75 -19.12 8.71
CA GLU A 68 99.05 -19.03 8.02
C GLU A 68 99.14 -18.19 6.71
N THR A 69 99.54 -16.90 6.82
CA THR A 69 100.90 -16.37 6.42
C THR A 69 100.89 -15.54 5.12
N PRO A 70 101.93 -14.75 4.76
CA PRO A 70 103.04 -14.15 5.54
C PRO A 70 103.09 -12.60 5.41
N ALA A 71 104.14 -11.98 5.96
CA ALA A 71 104.34 -10.53 5.99
C ALA A 71 104.86 -9.90 4.68
N ALA A 72 104.60 -8.61 4.48
CA ALA A 72 105.31 -7.73 3.56
C ALA A 72 105.64 -6.39 4.25
N GLU A 73 106.79 -5.81 3.90
CA GLU A 73 107.39 -4.65 4.56
C GLU A 73 106.87 -3.32 3.98
N GLU A 74 106.66 -2.31 4.83
CA GLU A 74 106.78 -0.92 4.40
C GLU A 74 107.74 -0.16 5.33
N THR A 75 108.84 0.29 4.73
CA THR A 75 109.85 1.15 5.35
C THR A 75 109.79 2.50 4.66
N GLU A 76 109.58 3.58 5.43
CA GLU A 76 110.20 4.92 5.27
C GLU A 76 109.52 5.94 6.22
N THR A 77 110.07 6.18 7.40
CA THR A 77 110.96 7.32 7.71
C THR A 77 110.37 8.73 7.58
N ARG A 78 110.01 9.31 8.74
CA ARG A 78 110.32 10.72 9.07
C ARG A 78 110.94 10.82 10.46
N ARG A 79 112.13 11.44 10.53
CA ARG A 79 112.86 11.87 11.74
C ARG A 79 112.86 13.43 11.78
N PRO A 80 113.39 14.12 12.83
CA PRO A 80 112.79 14.20 14.16
C PRO A 80 112.84 15.63 14.79
N GLY A 81 112.21 15.81 15.96
CA GLY A 81 112.44 16.93 16.88
C GLY A 81 111.37 18.05 16.86
N ARG A 82 111.08 18.75 17.95
CA ARG A 82 111.74 18.77 19.29
C ARG A 82 110.75 19.32 20.36
N GLY A 83 110.70 18.65 21.52
CA GLY A 83 110.22 18.97 22.91
C GLY A 83 109.44 20.25 23.25
N MET A 84 108.76 20.41 24.40
CA MET A 84 108.63 19.69 25.68
C MET A 84 107.38 20.30 26.40
N GLN A 85 106.74 19.84 27.48
CA GLN A 85 106.84 18.73 28.46
C GLN A 85 105.39 18.17 28.62
N ARG A 86 105.13 16.86 28.79
CA ARG A 86 105.18 16.01 30.00
C ARG A 86 104.17 16.38 31.10
N ASP A 87 103.11 15.59 31.21
CA ASP A 87 102.60 15.12 32.50
C ASP A 87 102.30 13.62 32.37
N GLU A 88 102.53 12.86 33.44
CA GLU A 88 102.59 11.40 33.41
C GLU A 88 101.43 10.77 34.18
N ASN A 89 100.68 9.90 33.52
CA ASN A 89 100.38 8.58 34.08
C ASN A 89 99.92 7.61 33.00
N ALA A 90 100.53 6.43 32.98
CA ALA A 90 100.27 5.38 32.01
C ALA A 90 100.00 4.07 32.75
N ASN A 91 98.79 3.54 32.60
CA ASN A 91 98.43 2.12 32.76
C ASN A 91 96.94 1.97 32.31
N GLU A 92 96.51 1.00 31.52
CA GLU A 92 97.19 -0.12 30.87
C GLU A 92 96.79 -0.25 29.39
N ARG A 93 97.55 -1.04 28.63
CA ARG A 93 97.32 -1.27 27.20
C ARG A 93 96.41 -2.48 26.99
N GLY A 94 95.20 -2.25 26.49
CA GLY A 94 94.28 -3.28 26.01
C GLY A 94 93.87 -3.08 24.55
N ARG A 95 94.82 -2.79 23.64
CA ARG A 95 94.51 -2.71 22.19
C ARG A 95 94.31 -4.12 21.61
N GLY A 96 93.10 -4.65 21.78
CA GLY A 96 92.59 -5.78 21.00
C GLY A 96 92.42 -5.39 19.54
N ARG A 97 93.51 -5.44 18.77
CA ARG A 97 93.52 -5.22 17.32
C ARG A 97 93.43 -6.58 16.63
N GLY A 98 92.22 -7.01 16.28
CA GLY A 98 92.03 -8.24 15.53
C GLY A 98 90.60 -8.77 15.57
N MET A 99 89.78 -8.36 14.59
CA MET A 99 88.85 -9.24 13.87
C MET A 99 88.35 -8.51 12.62
N GLN A 100 89.27 -8.13 11.72
CA GLN A 100 88.91 -7.61 10.39
C GLN A 100 88.61 -8.79 9.47
N GLY A 101 87.55 -9.53 9.81
CA GLY A 101 87.01 -10.66 9.06
C GLY A 101 85.64 -10.32 8.48
N ILE A 102 85.40 -10.79 7.25
CA ILE A 102 84.17 -10.57 6.49
C ILE A 102 83.05 -11.45 7.11
N ARG A 103 82.43 -10.96 8.18
CA ARG A 103 81.22 -11.54 8.82
C ARG A 103 80.29 -10.46 9.39
N GLY A 104 80.84 -9.51 10.14
CA GLY A 104 80.04 -8.42 10.73
C GLY A 104 79.63 -7.32 9.74
N ALA A 105 80.16 -7.27 8.53
CA ALA A 105 79.76 -6.29 7.51
C ALA A 105 78.46 -6.73 6.82
N ASP A 106 78.40 -7.99 6.42
CA ASP A 106 77.29 -8.59 5.67
C ASP A 106 76.05 -8.75 6.55
N LEU A 107 76.24 -9.10 7.84
CA LEU A 107 75.15 -9.09 8.81
C LEU A 107 74.56 -7.70 9.04
N ARG A 108 75.40 -6.65 9.13
CA ARG A 108 74.91 -5.25 9.19
C ARG A 108 74.19 -4.81 7.91
N PHE A 109 74.63 -5.31 6.76
CA PHE A 109 73.97 -5.03 5.49
C PHE A 109 72.60 -5.72 5.40
N LEU A 110 72.50 -6.99 5.82
CA LEU A 110 71.23 -7.72 5.87
C LEU A 110 70.26 -7.12 6.91
N ASP A 111 70.74 -6.78 8.11
CA ASP A 111 69.99 -6.08 9.17
C ASP A 111 69.41 -4.74 8.64
N GLN A 112 70.22 -3.94 7.92
CA GLN A 112 69.76 -2.71 7.26
C GLN A 112 68.81 -2.94 6.07
N LEU A 113 68.96 -4.03 5.33
CA LEU A 113 68.11 -4.35 4.17
C LEU A 113 66.74 -4.91 4.61
N LEU A 114 66.72 -5.67 5.70
CA LEU A 114 65.55 -6.34 6.26
C LEU A 114 64.79 -5.45 7.26
N MET A 115 65.41 -4.36 7.74
CA MET A 115 64.83 -3.39 8.70
C MET A 115 64.27 -4.06 9.97
N THR A 116 64.93 -5.13 10.42
CA THR A 116 64.52 -6.00 11.54
C THR A 116 65.77 -6.52 12.24
N ASP A 117 65.71 -6.73 13.56
CA ASP A 117 66.88 -7.11 14.37
C ASP A 117 67.30 -8.56 14.04
N LEU A 118 68.46 -8.73 13.40
CA LEU A 118 68.97 -10.03 12.96
C LEU A 118 69.89 -10.67 14.01
N TRP A 119 69.57 -11.88 14.47
CA TRP A 119 70.37 -12.64 15.44
C TRP A 119 70.81 -13.98 14.83
N ILE A 120 72.08 -14.36 15.01
CA ILE A 120 72.60 -15.69 14.64
C ILE A 120 73.15 -16.37 15.88
N LEU A 121 72.69 -17.59 16.14
CA LEU A 121 73.13 -18.43 17.25
C LEU A 121 73.90 -19.63 16.70
N ASP A 122 75.17 -19.72 17.05
CA ASP A 122 76.04 -20.84 16.67
C ASP A 122 75.97 -21.95 17.72
N ARG A 123 75.69 -23.19 17.27
CA ARG A 123 75.46 -24.36 18.13
C ARG A 123 76.72 -24.80 18.90
N GLN A 124 77.91 -24.50 18.38
CA GLN A 124 79.19 -24.85 18.98
C GLN A 124 79.78 -23.71 19.82
N ALA A 125 79.63 -22.46 19.38
CA ALA A 125 80.19 -21.30 20.09
C ALA A 125 79.35 -20.86 21.30
N ASN A 126 78.06 -21.20 21.37
CA ASN A 126 77.15 -20.82 22.47
C ASN A 126 77.05 -19.29 22.70
N GLN A 127 77.32 -18.53 21.62
CA GLN A 127 77.28 -17.06 21.53
C GLN A 127 76.20 -16.62 20.54
N ILE A 128 75.58 -15.48 20.83
CA ILE A 128 74.60 -14.82 19.97
C ILE A 128 75.29 -13.68 19.23
N THR A 129 75.33 -13.71 17.89
CA THR A 129 75.81 -12.61 17.07
C THR A 129 74.65 -11.74 16.62
N ILE A 130 74.65 -10.47 17.02
CA ILE A 130 73.57 -9.51 16.76
C ILE A 130 74.00 -8.55 15.63
N GLY A 131 73.15 -8.37 14.62
CA GLY A 131 73.41 -7.57 13.41
C GLY A 131 73.89 -6.15 13.72
N THR A 132 73.29 -5.48 14.71
CA THR A 132 73.68 -4.12 15.13
C THR A 132 75.01 -4.03 15.91
N GLY A 133 75.67 -5.15 16.21
CA GLY A 133 76.99 -5.18 16.85
C GLY A 133 77.01 -4.87 18.35
N ARG A 134 75.88 -5.06 19.05
CA ARG A 134 75.77 -4.91 20.51
C ARG A 134 75.41 -6.23 21.17
N GLY A 135 76.27 -6.70 22.07
CA GLY A 135 75.99 -7.79 23.01
C GLY A 135 76.75 -9.07 22.68
N ASP A 136 77.65 -9.47 23.59
CA ASP A 136 78.20 -10.82 23.68
C ASP A 136 77.28 -11.62 24.62
N LEU A 137 76.03 -11.80 24.19
CA LEU A 137 75.00 -12.53 24.95
C LEU A 137 75.22 -14.03 24.76
N SER A 138 75.20 -14.78 25.85
CA SER A 138 75.28 -16.25 25.77
C SER A 138 73.89 -16.86 25.63
N TYR A 139 73.80 -17.97 24.88
CA TYR A 139 72.56 -18.73 24.71
C TYR A 139 71.87 -19.07 26.05
N ARG A 140 72.65 -19.28 27.12
CA ARG A 140 72.16 -19.63 28.47
C ARG A 140 71.57 -18.45 29.26
N GLU A 141 71.71 -17.23 28.78
CA GLU A 141 71.18 -16.00 29.41
C GLU A 141 69.78 -15.64 28.91
N LEU A 142 69.31 -16.32 27.86
CA LEU A 142 67.93 -16.28 27.39
C LEU A 142 66.97 -16.88 28.43
N ASP A 143 65.71 -16.44 28.43
CA ASP A 143 64.67 -17.06 29.24
C ASP A 143 64.24 -18.44 28.70
N ILE A 144 63.49 -19.18 29.52
CA ILE A 144 63.14 -20.59 29.26
C ILE A 144 62.33 -20.74 27.95
N ASP A 145 61.46 -19.75 27.67
CA ASP A 145 60.63 -19.75 26.46
C ASP A 145 61.47 -19.47 25.20
N ALA A 146 62.41 -18.52 25.25
CA ALA A 146 63.39 -18.29 24.19
C ALA A 146 64.26 -19.52 23.89
N GLN A 147 64.78 -20.18 24.94
CA GLN A 147 65.58 -21.40 24.78
C GLN A 147 64.75 -22.52 24.12
N ALA A 148 63.51 -22.73 24.53
CA ALA A 148 62.63 -23.73 23.92
C ALA A 148 62.30 -23.43 22.43
N ILE A 149 62.25 -22.16 22.03
CA ILE A 149 62.10 -21.75 20.62
C ILE A 149 63.38 -22.07 19.83
N VAL A 150 64.55 -21.72 20.37
CA VAL A 150 65.85 -21.95 19.71
C VAL A 150 66.19 -23.43 19.61
N ASP A 151 65.94 -24.24 20.63
CA ASP A 151 66.14 -25.70 20.61
C ASP A 151 65.32 -26.37 19.49
N ARG A 152 64.08 -25.90 19.25
CA ARG A 152 63.26 -26.34 18.12
C ARG A 152 63.86 -25.94 16.77
N VAL A 153 64.40 -24.72 16.66
CA VAL A 153 65.14 -24.31 15.44
C VAL A 153 66.37 -25.20 15.22
N PHE A 154 67.17 -25.49 16.25
CA PHE A 154 68.30 -26.41 16.15
C PHE A 154 67.91 -27.87 15.86
N SER A 155 66.68 -28.28 16.16
CA SER A 155 66.13 -29.57 15.73
C SER A 155 65.79 -29.63 14.23
N GLY A 156 65.89 -28.50 13.52
CA GLY A 156 65.61 -28.35 12.09
C GLY A 156 64.20 -27.89 11.77
N GLU A 157 63.43 -27.43 12.75
CA GLU A 157 62.10 -26.86 12.58
C GLU A 157 62.19 -25.35 12.27
N GLU A 158 61.36 -24.83 11.36
CA GLU A 158 61.14 -23.38 11.28
C GLU A 158 60.09 -22.98 12.32
N VAL A 159 60.41 -21.99 13.16
CA VAL A 159 59.56 -21.60 14.30
C VAL A 159 59.14 -20.15 14.17
N LEU A 160 57.87 -19.86 14.41
CA LEU A 160 57.39 -18.49 14.60
C LEU A 160 56.86 -18.33 16.03
N SER A 161 57.36 -17.33 16.74
CA SER A 161 56.91 -16.97 18.09
C SER A 161 56.40 -15.54 18.15
N ARG A 162 55.40 -15.31 19.00
CA ARG A 162 54.79 -14.00 19.27
C ARG A 162 55.31 -13.32 20.53
N GLN A 163 56.17 -14.02 21.28
CA GLN A 163 56.94 -13.55 22.41
C GLN A 163 58.20 -14.42 22.42
N PHE A 164 59.31 -13.86 21.95
CA PHE A 164 60.58 -14.61 21.94
C PHE A 164 61.26 -14.56 23.30
N SER A 165 61.41 -13.37 23.88
CA SER A 165 61.98 -13.22 25.23
C SER A 165 61.54 -11.90 25.86
N SER A 166 61.61 -11.86 27.19
CA SER A 166 61.45 -10.65 28.01
C SER A 166 62.46 -9.53 27.70
N PHE A 167 63.58 -9.82 27.02
CA PHE A 167 64.57 -8.84 26.59
C PHE A 167 64.04 -7.85 25.53
N PHE A 168 63.16 -8.31 24.65
CA PHE A 168 62.62 -7.48 23.56
C PHE A 168 61.33 -6.72 23.91
N GLY A 169 60.67 -7.09 25.01
CA GLY A 169 59.35 -6.60 25.40
C GLY A 169 58.20 -7.47 24.86
N ASP A 170 57.00 -7.27 25.42
CA ASP A 170 55.86 -8.19 25.32
C ASP A 170 55.24 -8.36 23.91
N THR A 171 55.67 -7.58 22.90
CA THR A 171 55.04 -7.49 21.57
C THR A 171 56.03 -7.63 20.38
N SER A 172 57.02 -8.52 20.51
CA SER A 172 57.94 -8.89 19.42
C SER A 172 57.50 -10.18 18.73
N ILE A 173 57.37 -10.17 17.39
CA ILE A 173 57.23 -11.39 16.60
C ILE A 173 58.62 -11.81 16.12
N THR A 174 58.92 -13.10 16.20
CA THR A 174 60.22 -13.66 15.83
C THR A 174 60.04 -14.86 14.92
N ALA A 175 60.73 -14.86 13.79
CA ALA A 175 60.86 -16.00 12.90
C ALA A 175 62.26 -16.62 13.07
N GLY A 176 62.32 -17.89 13.46
CA GLY A 176 63.54 -18.66 13.66
C GLY A 176 63.69 -19.75 12.60
N ILE A 177 64.87 -19.83 11.96
CA ILE A 177 65.15 -20.70 10.83
C ILE A 177 66.51 -21.40 11.00
N PRO A 178 66.58 -22.72 10.77
CA PRO A 178 67.84 -23.45 10.83
C PRO A 178 68.74 -23.11 9.64
N LEU A 179 69.97 -22.67 9.93
CA LEU A 179 71.05 -22.61 8.95
C LEU A 179 71.73 -23.97 8.91
N ARG A 180 71.83 -24.54 7.71
CA ARG A 180 72.50 -25.83 7.47
C ARG A 180 73.86 -25.60 6.87
N ASP A 181 74.81 -26.42 7.30
CA ASP A 181 76.15 -26.53 6.71
C ASP A 181 76.11 -27.37 5.41
N ASP A 182 77.20 -27.39 4.64
CA ASP A 182 77.34 -28.18 3.40
C ASP A 182 77.10 -29.68 3.62
N SER A 183 77.27 -30.15 4.85
CA SER A 183 76.96 -31.51 5.32
C SER A 183 75.47 -31.80 5.54
N GLY A 184 74.61 -30.78 5.51
CA GLY A 184 73.15 -30.87 5.75
C GLY A 184 72.72 -30.82 7.23
N GLU A 185 73.68 -30.89 8.17
CA GLU A 185 73.46 -30.70 9.61
C GLU A 185 73.15 -29.23 9.93
N VAL A 186 72.36 -28.98 10.99
CA VAL A 186 72.05 -27.63 11.45
C VAL A 186 73.22 -27.09 12.30
N SER A 187 73.95 -26.12 11.74
CA SER A 187 75.13 -25.50 12.35
C SER A 187 74.79 -24.26 13.18
N ALA A 188 73.82 -23.47 12.72
CA ALA A 188 73.38 -22.24 13.38
C ALA A 188 71.86 -22.05 13.29
N ALA A 189 71.31 -21.18 14.12
CA ALA A 189 69.93 -20.72 14.07
C ALA A 189 69.90 -19.22 13.72
N LEU A 190 69.20 -18.85 12.64
CA LEU A 190 68.90 -17.47 12.29
C LEU A 190 67.59 -17.08 12.96
N LEU A 191 67.57 -16.00 13.75
CA LEU A 191 66.35 -15.41 14.28
C LEU A 191 66.20 -14.00 13.70
N LEU A 192 65.01 -13.72 13.17
CA LEU A 192 64.61 -12.41 12.70
C LEU A 192 63.56 -11.85 13.67
N HIS A 193 63.93 -10.83 14.45
CA HIS A 193 63.05 -10.20 15.41
C HIS A 193 62.45 -8.92 14.83
N ASP A 194 61.12 -8.82 14.86
CA ASP A 194 60.38 -7.64 14.44
C ASP A 194 59.58 -7.08 15.62
N ARG A 195 59.86 -5.81 15.96
CA ARG A 195 59.20 -5.11 17.08
C ARG A 195 57.93 -4.48 16.53
N VAL A 196 56.80 -5.13 16.77
CA VAL A 196 55.51 -4.73 16.16
C VAL A 196 54.86 -3.57 16.94
N GLU A 197 55.67 -2.56 17.24
CA GLU A 197 55.30 -1.35 17.97
C GLU A 197 54.17 -0.61 17.25
N GLY A 198 53.00 -0.53 17.89
CA GLY A 198 51.81 0.12 17.34
C GLY A 198 50.82 -0.80 16.62
N MET A 199 51.06 -2.11 16.49
CA MET A 199 50.05 -3.04 15.94
C MET A 199 48.77 -3.06 16.78
N ASP A 200 48.88 -3.10 18.10
CA ASP A 200 47.71 -3.03 18.99
C ASP A 200 46.99 -1.68 18.90
N ALA A 201 47.73 -0.58 18.70
CA ALA A 201 47.14 0.73 18.45
C ALA A 201 46.35 0.73 17.13
N PHE A 202 46.95 0.26 16.03
CA PHE A 202 46.30 0.12 14.72
C PHE A 202 45.06 -0.79 14.75
N LEU A 203 45.12 -1.91 15.48
CA LEU A 203 43.98 -2.79 15.70
C LEU A 203 42.89 -2.10 16.54
N SER A 204 43.24 -1.28 17.53
CA SER A 204 42.30 -0.52 18.34
C SER A 204 41.60 0.61 17.56
N ASP A 205 42.34 1.34 16.72
CA ASP A 205 41.80 2.38 15.83
C ASP A 205 40.86 1.75 14.79
N THR A 206 41.27 0.62 14.21
CA THR A 206 40.42 -0.17 13.29
C THR A 206 39.13 -0.63 13.98
N ALA A 207 39.22 -1.10 15.22
CA ALA A 207 38.06 -1.51 16.01
C ALA A 207 37.12 -0.33 16.33
N LEU A 208 37.67 0.85 16.64
CA LEU A 208 36.88 2.08 16.85
C LEU A 208 36.13 2.48 15.58
N VAL A 209 36.79 2.49 14.43
CA VAL A 209 36.18 2.82 13.13
C VAL A 209 35.09 1.80 12.76
N LEU A 210 35.33 0.51 12.97
CA LEU A 210 34.32 -0.54 12.76
C LEU A 210 33.11 -0.38 13.71
N MET A 211 33.34 -0.02 14.97
CA MET A 211 32.27 0.22 15.95
C MET A 211 31.41 1.43 15.56
N VAL A 212 32.03 2.55 15.18
CA VAL A 212 31.34 3.78 14.75
C VAL A 212 30.55 3.54 13.47
N THR A 213 31.13 2.90 12.45
CA THR A 213 30.42 2.59 11.20
C THR A 213 29.26 1.61 11.40
N THR A 214 29.42 0.60 12.26
CA THR A 214 28.34 -0.32 12.65
C THR A 214 27.20 0.42 13.36
N LEU A 215 27.51 1.35 14.27
CA LEU A 215 26.52 2.16 14.98
C LEU A 215 25.74 3.07 14.03
N ILE A 216 26.42 3.71 13.07
CA ILE A 216 25.80 4.52 12.01
C ILE A 216 24.87 3.65 11.15
N ALA A 217 25.31 2.45 10.75
CA ALA A 217 24.50 1.51 9.98
C ALA A 217 23.23 1.10 10.74
N ILE A 218 23.33 0.77 12.03
CA ILE A 218 22.17 0.47 12.90
C ILE A 218 21.21 1.67 12.96
N GLY A 219 21.72 2.90 13.13
CA GLY A 219 20.90 4.11 13.13
C GLY A 219 20.15 4.31 11.81
N LEU A 220 20.83 4.15 10.68
CA LEU A 220 20.24 4.24 9.34
C LEU A 220 19.16 3.18 9.12
N VAL A 221 19.41 1.94 9.53
CA VAL A 221 18.44 0.82 9.47
C VAL A 221 17.17 1.15 10.25
N LEU A 222 17.30 1.68 11.48
CA LEU A 222 16.13 2.06 12.29
C LEU A 222 15.33 3.21 11.66
N ILE A 223 16.00 4.20 11.09
CA ILE A 223 15.35 5.33 10.39
C ILE A 223 14.59 4.84 9.15
N LEU A 224 15.24 4.09 8.26
CA LEU A 224 14.62 3.55 7.04
C LEU A 224 13.45 2.63 7.38
N SER A 225 13.58 1.80 8.40
CA SER A 225 12.51 0.92 8.87
C SER A 225 11.31 1.71 9.40
N ALA A 226 11.55 2.76 10.17
CA ALA A 226 10.49 3.64 10.68
C ALA A 226 9.77 4.40 9.55
N LEU A 227 10.50 4.83 8.51
CA LEU A 227 9.93 5.44 7.31
C LEU A 227 9.07 4.43 6.52
N PHE A 228 9.58 3.22 6.26
CA PHE A 228 8.85 2.16 5.56
C PHE A 228 7.55 1.78 6.28
N ALA A 229 7.59 1.62 7.60
CA ALA A 229 6.41 1.33 8.41
C ALA A 229 5.36 2.45 8.38
N ARG A 230 5.78 3.72 8.25
CA ARG A 230 4.88 4.89 8.17
C ARG A 230 4.30 5.08 6.77
N ARG A 231 5.11 4.93 5.72
CA ARG A 231 4.69 5.10 4.31
C ARG A 231 3.86 3.93 3.80
N PHE A 232 4.29 2.69 4.03
CA PHE A 232 3.64 1.51 3.42
C PHE A 232 2.83 0.69 4.41
N SER A 233 3.45 0.21 5.48
CA SER A 233 2.81 -0.83 6.33
C SER A 233 1.58 -0.33 7.09
N ARG A 234 1.60 0.90 7.62
CA ARG A 234 0.46 1.46 8.37
C ARG A 234 -0.77 1.75 7.49
N PRO A 235 -0.66 2.45 6.34
CA PRO A 235 -1.78 2.64 5.42
C PRO A 235 -2.44 1.34 4.96
N LEU A 236 -1.65 0.36 4.49
CA LEU A 236 -2.16 -0.94 4.02
C LEU A 236 -2.96 -1.68 5.12
N LEU A 237 -2.56 -1.53 6.38
CA LEU A 237 -3.29 -2.09 7.51
C LEU A 237 -4.61 -1.35 7.81
N GLN A 238 -4.64 -0.03 7.65
CA GLN A 238 -5.86 0.76 7.79
C GLN A 238 -6.86 0.40 6.69
N MET A 239 -6.39 0.33 5.43
CA MET A 239 -7.18 -0.15 4.29
C MET A 239 -7.77 -1.54 4.54
N SER A 240 -6.94 -2.51 4.97
CA SER A 240 -7.40 -3.88 5.25
C SER A 240 -8.49 -3.95 6.32
N GLU A 241 -8.45 -3.06 7.33
CA GLU A 241 -9.50 -2.98 8.35
C GLU A 241 -10.77 -2.32 7.81
N ILE A 242 -10.66 -1.22 7.06
CA ILE A 242 -11.82 -0.56 6.42
C ILE A 242 -12.52 -1.49 5.42
N THR A 243 -11.77 -2.18 4.56
CA THR A 243 -12.32 -3.17 3.62
C THR A 243 -13.03 -4.31 4.36
N ARG A 244 -12.53 -4.73 5.54
CA ARG A 244 -13.16 -5.76 6.37
C ARG A 244 -14.45 -5.28 7.04
N ARG A 245 -14.51 -4.01 7.45
CA ARG A 245 -15.72 -3.37 7.99
C ARG A 245 -16.78 -3.17 6.90
N LEU A 246 -16.37 -2.74 5.70
CA LEU A 246 -17.20 -2.71 4.50
C LEU A 246 -17.81 -4.09 4.19
N ALA A 247 -16.99 -5.15 4.23
CA ALA A 247 -17.45 -6.53 4.02
C ALA A 247 -18.44 -7.04 5.09
N ARG A 248 -18.45 -6.46 6.30
CA ARG A 248 -19.46 -6.71 7.33
C ARG A 248 -20.74 -5.87 7.15
N GLY A 249 -20.77 -4.97 6.17
CA GLY A 249 -21.92 -4.13 5.85
C GLY A 249 -21.93 -2.76 6.54
N GLU A 250 -20.87 -2.36 7.24
CA GLU A 250 -20.67 -0.97 7.67
C GLU A 250 -20.38 -0.10 6.44
N THR A 251 -21.12 1.01 6.24
CA THR A 251 -21.00 1.87 5.06
C THR A 251 -20.74 3.32 5.45
N GLY A 252 -20.24 4.14 4.51
CA GLY A 252 -19.90 5.54 4.79
C GLY A 252 -18.67 5.73 5.68
N ILE A 253 -17.78 4.72 5.72
CA ILE A 253 -16.49 4.77 6.41
C ILE A 253 -15.37 5.08 5.41
N SER A 254 -14.36 5.83 5.84
CA SER A 254 -13.20 6.22 5.03
C SER A 254 -11.90 5.74 5.67
N THR A 255 -10.89 5.50 4.85
CA THR A 255 -9.51 5.18 5.24
C THR A 255 -8.77 6.35 5.89
N GLY A 256 -9.09 7.59 5.50
CA GLY A 256 -8.44 8.81 5.99
C GLY A 256 -6.95 8.90 5.63
N ILE A 257 -6.51 8.23 4.56
CA ILE A 257 -5.11 8.21 4.11
C ILE A 257 -4.91 9.30 3.05
N ALA A 258 -4.26 10.40 3.44
CA ALA A 258 -3.81 11.43 2.49
C ALA A 258 -2.33 11.20 2.13
N GLN A 259 -2.08 10.57 0.98
CA GLN A 259 -0.74 10.40 0.40
C GLN A 259 -0.79 10.68 -1.11
N ASN A 260 0.30 11.22 -1.66
CA ASN A 260 0.42 11.54 -3.08
C ASN A 260 1.28 10.49 -3.78
N ASP A 261 0.86 9.23 -3.68
CA ASP A 261 1.50 8.03 -4.25
C ASP A 261 0.44 6.95 -4.54
N GLU A 262 0.85 5.80 -5.06
CA GLU A 262 -0.05 4.70 -5.44
C GLU A 262 -0.84 4.13 -4.25
N VAL A 263 -0.31 4.25 -3.02
CA VAL A 263 -1.00 3.85 -1.79
C VAL A 263 -2.11 4.84 -1.45
N GLY A 264 -1.89 6.13 -1.69
CA GLY A 264 -2.92 7.16 -1.62
C GLY A 264 -4.03 6.97 -2.67
N ALA A 265 -3.69 6.71 -3.93
CA ALA A 265 -4.67 6.47 -4.99
C ALA A 265 -5.58 5.26 -4.65
N LEU A 266 -5.00 4.16 -4.18
CA LEU A 266 -5.76 2.99 -3.74
C LEU A 266 -6.63 3.27 -2.50
N ALA A 267 -6.28 4.26 -1.66
CA ALA A 267 -7.12 4.68 -0.54
C ALA A 267 -8.37 5.42 -1.02
N GLU A 268 -8.20 6.32 -2.00
CA GLU A 268 -9.29 7.05 -2.65
C GLU A 268 -10.27 6.11 -3.36
N ASP A 269 -9.77 5.07 -4.05
CA ASP A 269 -10.61 4.03 -4.66
C ASP A 269 -11.46 3.27 -3.63
N ILE A 270 -10.89 2.90 -2.47
CA ILE A 270 -11.63 2.23 -1.39
C ILE A 270 -12.70 3.17 -0.79
N ASP A 271 -12.38 4.44 -0.61
CA ASP A 271 -13.31 5.43 -0.09
C ASP A 271 -14.45 5.72 -1.09
N MET A 272 -14.15 5.79 -2.39
CA MET A 272 -15.13 5.88 -3.47
C MET A 272 -16.08 4.67 -3.50
N LEU A 273 -15.54 3.46 -3.30
CA LEU A 273 -16.35 2.24 -3.18
C LEU A 273 -17.26 2.26 -1.94
N SER A 274 -16.78 2.79 -0.81
CA SER A 274 -17.56 2.96 0.42
C SER A 274 -18.77 3.88 0.22
N VAL A 275 -18.58 5.00 -0.49
CA VAL A 275 -19.66 5.93 -0.85
C VAL A 275 -20.66 5.27 -1.80
N ARG A 276 -20.22 4.68 -2.90
CA ARG A 276 -21.11 4.02 -3.87
C ARG A 276 -21.90 2.86 -3.27
N LEU A 277 -21.29 2.09 -2.36
CA LEU A 277 -21.97 1.01 -1.63
C LEU A 277 -23.05 1.56 -0.69
N LYS A 278 -22.79 2.70 -0.04
CA LYS A 278 -23.79 3.39 0.79
C LYS A 278 -24.98 3.85 -0.05
N GLU A 279 -24.73 4.55 -1.15
CA GLU A 279 -25.78 5.04 -2.07
C GLU A 279 -26.63 3.90 -2.64
N ALA A 280 -25.99 2.78 -3.03
CA ALA A 280 -26.68 1.59 -3.50
C ALA A 280 -27.57 0.97 -2.41
N ARG A 281 -27.07 0.84 -1.17
CA ARG A 281 -27.82 0.35 0.00
C ARG A 281 -29.01 1.25 0.34
N GLU A 282 -28.84 2.56 0.34
CA GLU A 282 -29.92 3.53 0.63
C GLU A 282 -31.00 3.48 -0.45
N LYS A 283 -30.61 3.35 -1.72
CA LYS A 283 -31.54 3.15 -2.84
C LYS A 283 -32.30 1.81 -2.76
N GLU A 284 -31.61 0.73 -2.44
CA GLU A 284 -32.21 -0.60 -2.24
C GLU A 284 -33.22 -0.59 -1.08
N ALA A 285 -32.83 -0.04 0.08
CA ALA A 285 -33.71 0.09 1.24
C ALA A 285 -34.94 0.97 0.95
N GLY A 286 -34.78 2.06 0.18
CA GLY A 286 -35.91 2.89 -0.27
C GLY A 286 -36.88 2.15 -1.19
N LEU A 287 -36.37 1.32 -2.11
CA LEU A 287 -37.18 0.47 -2.97
C LEU A 287 -37.89 -0.66 -2.19
N GLU A 288 -37.21 -1.28 -1.22
CA GLU A 288 -37.85 -2.25 -0.32
C GLU A 288 -38.98 -1.61 0.50
N ALA A 289 -38.76 -0.42 1.05
CA ALA A 289 -39.77 0.31 1.81
C ALA A 289 -41.00 0.61 0.94
N LEU A 290 -40.78 1.14 -0.27
CA LEU A 290 -41.86 1.40 -1.23
C LEU A 290 -42.64 0.12 -1.59
N ARG A 291 -41.94 -1.02 -1.78
CA ARG A 291 -42.56 -2.32 -2.05
C ARG A 291 -43.36 -2.86 -0.86
N ARG A 292 -42.87 -2.68 0.37
CA ARG A 292 -43.60 -3.06 1.60
C ARG A 292 -44.87 -2.21 1.75
N ASP A 293 -44.75 -0.90 1.64
CA ASP A 293 -45.88 0.03 1.69
C ASP A 293 -46.94 -0.28 0.64
N PHE A 294 -46.53 -0.53 -0.61
CA PHE A 294 -47.41 -0.96 -1.69
C PHE A 294 -48.15 -2.25 -1.34
N SER A 295 -47.45 -3.28 -0.86
CA SER A 295 -48.03 -4.58 -0.47
C SER A 295 -49.04 -4.45 0.67
N THR A 296 -48.74 -3.63 1.68
CA THR A 296 -49.65 -3.37 2.80
C THR A 296 -50.89 -2.60 2.36
N LYS A 297 -50.75 -1.54 1.57
CA LYS A 297 -51.90 -0.78 1.05
C LYS A 297 -52.78 -1.62 0.13
N LEU A 298 -52.19 -2.34 -0.83
CA LEU A 298 -52.91 -3.27 -1.70
C LEU A 298 -53.74 -4.29 -0.89
N SER A 299 -53.14 -4.86 0.16
CA SER A 299 -53.84 -5.79 1.05
C SER A 299 -55.03 -5.14 1.77
N HIS A 300 -54.93 -3.86 2.12
CA HIS A 300 -55.98 -3.10 2.79
C HIS A 300 -57.13 -2.74 1.82
N GLU A 301 -56.80 -2.22 0.64
CA GLU A 301 -57.76 -1.85 -0.41
C GLU A 301 -58.52 -3.06 -0.97
N LEU A 302 -57.90 -4.24 -1.02
CA LEU A 302 -58.59 -5.49 -1.38
C LEU A 302 -59.49 -6.02 -0.25
N LYS A 303 -59.10 -5.84 1.02
CA LYS A 303 -59.82 -6.42 2.16
C LYS A 303 -61.13 -5.69 2.47
N THR A 304 -61.19 -4.37 2.29
CA THR A 304 -62.40 -3.57 2.53
C THR A 304 -63.62 -4.03 1.71
N PRO A 305 -63.60 -4.05 0.36
CA PRO A 305 -64.74 -4.48 -0.45
C PRO A 305 -65.12 -5.95 -0.17
N VAL A 306 -64.13 -6.84 0.04
CA VAL A 306 -64.38 -8.24 0.42
C VAL A 306 -65.09 -8.35 1.77
N ALA A 307 -64.76 -7.51 2.75
CA ALA A 307 -65.43 -7.48 4.04
C ALA A 307 -66.87 -6.95 3.94
N VAL A 308 -67.10 -5.89 3.15
CA VAL A 308 -68.44 -5.36 2.87
C VAL A 308 -69.31 -6.42 2.21
N MET A 309 -68.84 -7.02 1.10
CA MET A 309 -69.57 -8.08 0.39
C MET A 309 -69.89 -9.26 1.30
N ARG A 310 -68.93 -9.69 2.14
CA ARG A 310 -69.18 -10.78 3.10
C ARG A 310 -70.27 -10.39 4.09
N SER A 311 -70.23 -9.18 4.67
CA SER A 311 -71.24 -8.73 5.63
C SER A 311 -72.65 -8.62 5.01
N SER A 312 -72.77 -8.14 3.77
CA SER A 312 -74.05 -8.12 3.04
C SER A 312 -74.57 -9.53 2.75
N LEU A 313 -73.69 -10.46 2.35
CA LEU A 313 -74.06 -11.87 2.14
C LEU A 313 -74.47 -12.57 3.45
N GLU A 314 -73.79 -12.30 4.56
CA GLU A 314 -74.13 -12.81 5.89
C GLU A 314 -75.51 -12.28 6.33
N ALA A 315 -75.76 -10.97 6.21
CA ALA A 315 -77.04 -10.35 6.58
C ALA A 315 -78.24 -10.84 5.74
N LEU A 316 -78.03 -11.06 4.44
CA LEU A 316 -79.03 -11.67 3.53
C LEU A 316 -79.28 -13.15 3.86
N LYS A 317 -78.21 -13.92 4.12
CA LYS A 317 -78.29 -15.36 4.41
C LYS A 317 -78.97 -15.64 5.74
N ASP A 318 -78.64 -14.86 6.77
CA ASP A 318 -79.16 -15.05 8.13
C ASP A 318 -80.58 -14.48 8.30
N GLY A 319 -81.16 -13.91 7.23
CA GLY A 319 -82.53 -13.39 7.22
C GLY A 319 -82.72 -12.13 8.08
N ILE A 320 -81.63 -11.39 8.34
CA ILE A 320 -81.68 -10.13 9.10
C ILE A 320 -82.36 -9.05 8.25
N ILE A 321 -82.05 -9.03 6.96
CA ILE A 321 -82.67 -8.15 5.98
C ILE A 321 -83.87 -8.88 5.37
N THR A 322 -85.08 -8.36 5.58
CA THR A 322 -86.34 -9.01 5.18
C THR A 322 -87.21 -8.18 4.25
N ASP A 323 -87.00 -6.87 4.20
CA ASP A 323 -87.71 -5.99 3.28
C ASP A 323 -87.17 -6.15 1.83
N PRO A 324 -88.03 -6.36 0.82
CA PRO A 324 -87.59 -6.50 -0.57
C PRO A 324 -86.76 -5.34 -1.12
N ALA A 325 -86.95 -4.10 -0.65
CA ALA A 325 -86.15 -2.97 -1.12
C ALA A 325 -84.74 -2.98 -0.49
N GLU A 326 -84.62 -3.33 0.80
CA GLU A 326 -83.31 -3.51 1.45
C GLU A 326 -82.54 -4.73 0.89
N ILE A 327 -83.24 -5.80 0.50
CA ILE A 327 -82.65 -6.94 -0.21
C ILE A 327 -82.07 -6.50 -1.55
N GLN A 328 -82.84 -5.73 -2.34
CA GLN A 328 -82.35 -5.21 -3.62
C GLN A 328 -81.15 -4.27 -3.44
N ALA A 329 -81.21 -3.35 -2.47
CA ALA A 329 -80.09 -2.46 -2.15
C ALA A 329 -78.82 -3.25 -1.75
N SER A 330 -78.98 -4.38 -1.05
CA SER A 330 -77.86 -5.26 -0.70
C SER A 330 -77.25 -5.95 -1.93
N TYR A 331 -78.06 -6.36 -2.92
CA TYR A 331 -77.54 -6.85 -4.20
C TYR A 331 -76.82 -5.75 -4.99
N ASP A 332 -77.34 -4.51 -4.98
CA ASP A 332 -76.73 -3.38 -5.67
C ASP A 332 -75.36 -3.02 -5.05
N VAL A 333 -75.22 -3.11 -3.71
CA VAL A 333 -73.94 -3.01 -3.00
C VAL A 333 -72.99 -4.13 -3.44
N LEU A 334 -73.42 -5.40 -3.43
CA LEU A 334 -72.60 -6.54 -3.86
C LEU A 334 -72.08 -6.38 -5.30
N CYS A 335 -72.95 -6.00 -6.23
CA CYS A 335 -72.55 -5.73 -7.62
C CYS A 335 -71.62 -4.51 -7.74
N THR A 336 -71.75 -3.51 -6.87
CA THR A 336 -70.91 -2.31 -6.88
C THR A 336 -69.50 -2.60 -6.34
N GLU A 337 -69.39 -3.33 -5.23
CA GLU A 337 -68.11 -3.75 -4.65
C GLU A 337 -67.35 -4.74 -5.56
N SER A 338 -68.05 -5.68 -6.20
CA SER A 338 -67.46 -6.59 -7.19
C SER A 338 -66.85 -5.82 -8.37
N ARG A 339 -67.60 -4.88 -8.98
CA ARG A 339 -67.08 -4.01 -10.05
C ARG A 339 -65.99 -3.04 -9.59
N GLN A 340 -65.86 -2.77 -8.29
CA GLN A 340 -64.74 -2.01 -7.74
C GLN A 340 -63.48 -2.89 -7.67
N LEU A 341 -63.59 -4.13 -7.18
CA LEU A 341 -62.50 -5.10 -7.17
C LEU A 341 -61.96 -5.42 -8.57
N ASP A 342 -62.84 -5.65 -9.55
CA ASP A 342 -62.42 -5.91 -10.94
C ASP A 342 -61.56 -4.77 -11.50
N ARG A 343 -61.96 -3.52 -11.22
CA ARG A 343 -61.19 -2.32 -11.62
C ARG A 343 -59.86 -2.20 -10.88
N LEU A 344 -59.82 -2.48 -9.57
CA LEU A 344 -58.57 -2.50 -8.80
C LEU A 344 -57.58 -3.54 -9.36
N ILE A 345 -58.06 -4.74 -9.67
CA ILE A 345 -57.23 -5.81 -10.23
C ILE A 345 -56.73 -5.44 -11.63
N ALA A 346 -57.57 -4.85 -12.47
CA ALA A 346 -57.18 -4.36 -13.80
C ALA A 346 -56.11 -3.26 -13.71
N ASP A 347 -56.34 -2.22 -12.91
CA ASP A 347 -55.40 -1.11 -12.67
C ASP A 347 -54.03 -1.64 -12.14
N LEU A 348 -54.06 -2.64 -11.25
CA LEU A 348 -52.87 -3.27 -10.68
C LEU A 348 -52.07 -4.07 -11.71
N LEU A 349 -52.74 -4.90 -12.50
CA LEU A 349 -52.10 -5.70 -13.56
C LEU A 349 -51.52 -4.80 -14.65
N GLU A 350 -52.21 -3.72 -14.99
CA GLU A 350 -51.69 -2.72 -15.91
C GLU A 350 -50.46 -1.99 -15.37
N LEU A 351 -50.52 -1.49 -14.13
CA LEU A 351 -49.42 -0.75 -13.53
C LEU A 351 -48.16 -1.63 -13.42
N THR A 352 -48.31 -2.90 -13.02
CA THR A 352 -47.20 -3.85 -12.96
C THR A 352 -46.66 -4.25 -14.34
N ALA A 353 -47.51 -4.28 -15.37
CA ALA A 353 -47.08 -4.45 -16.76
C ALA A 353 -46.29 -3.25 -17.28
N LEU A 354 -46.80 -2.02 -17.10
CA LEU A 354 -46.16 -0.79 -17.56
C LEU A 354 -44.81 -0.53 -16.88
N GLN A 355 -44.70 -0.82 -15.58
CA GLN A 355 -43.45 -0.71 -14.81
C GLN A 355 -42.37 -1.72 -15.23
N ASN A 356 -42.70 -2.76 -16.01
CA ASN A 356 -41.73 -3.70 -16.54
C ASN A 356 -41.15 -3.16 -17.87
N PRO A 357 -39.85 -2.80 -17.95
CA PRO A 357 -39.28 -2.22 -19.17
C PRO A 357 -39.37 -3.16 -20.38
N ARG A 358 -39.46 -4.47 -20.14
CA ARG A 358 -39.59 -5.53 -21.16
C ARG A 358 -41.02 -5.77 -21.64
N TYR A 359 -42.03 -5.13 -21.05
CA TYR A 359 -43.40 -5.22 -21.56
C TYR A 359 -43.51 -4.45 -22.88
N PRO A 360 -43.84 -5.10 -24.02
CA PRO A 360 -43.86 -4.43 -25.32
C PRO A 360 -45.01 -3.42 -25.38
N LEU A 361 -44.75 -2.30 -26.06
CA LEU A 361 -45.76 -1.33 -26.47
C LEU A 361 -45.87 -1.38 -27.99
N ASN A 362 -47.09 -1.36 -28.51
CA ASN A 362 -47.32 -1.16 -29.94
C ASN A 362 -47.17 0.33 -30.25
N LYS A 363 -45.92 0.81 -30.28
CA LYS A 363 -45.62 2.18 -30.72
C LYS A 363 -45.76 2.25 -32.25
N GLU A 364 -46.72 3.05 -32.70
CA GLU A 364 -47.00 3.31 -34.11
C GLU A 364 -46.92 4.81 -34.38
N SER A 365 -46.75 5.22 -35.63
CA SER A 365 -46.80 6.63 -36.02
C SER A 365 -48.25 7.11 -35.97
N LEU A 366 -48.56 8.01 -35.05
CA LEU A 366 -49.90 8.55 -34.83
C LEU A 366 -49.88 10.08 -34.69
N ASP A 367 -51.07 10.67 -34.64
CA ASP A 367 -51.27 12.08 -34.31
C ASP A 367 -51.91 12.18 -32.91
N ILE A 368 -51.31 12.96 -32.02
CA ILE A 368 -51.80 13.16 -30.65
C ILE A 368 -53.11 13.97 -30.62
N ILE A 369 -53.36 14.84 -31.61
CA ILE A 369 -54.55 15.72 -31.63
C ILE A 369 -55.85 14.88 -31.67
N PRO A 370 -56.01 13.87 -32.55
CA PRO A 370 -57.10 12.89 -32.44
C PRO A 370 -57.17 12.16 -31.10
N VAL A 371 -56.03 11.77 -30.50
CA VAL A 371 -55.98 11.01 -29.24
C VAL A 371 -56.61 11.80 -28.08
N ILE A 372 -56.21 13.07 -27.91
CA ILE A 372 -56.77 13.94 -26.87
C ILE A 372 -58.22 14.31 -27.16
N GLN A 373 -58.61 14.53 -28.42
CA GLN A 373 -60.00 14.77 -28.79
C GLN A 373 -60.91 13.57 -28.46
N ASP A 374 -60.43 12.33 -28.67
CA ASP A 374 -61.17 11.13 -28.28
C ASP A 374 -61.25 10.92 -26.78
N ALA A 375 -60.20 11.29 -26.04
CA ALA A 375 -60.24 11.34 -24.58
C ALA A 375 -61.29 12.34 -24.08
N ILE A 376 -61.30 13.58 -24.59
CA ILE A 376 -62.31 14.62 -24.29
C ILE A 376 -63.72 14.13 -24.65
N ARG A 377 -63.88 13.52 -25.84
CA ARG A 377 -65.17 12.98 -26.30
C ARG A 377 -65.71 11.92 -25.36
N SER A 378 -64.86 11.05 -24.83
CA SER A 378 -65.27 10.00 -23.87
C SER A 378 -65.79 10.55 -22.54
N GLN A 379 -65.30 11.71 -22.09
CA GLN A 379 -65.70 12.32 -20.82
C GLN A 379 -66.97 13.18 -20.91
N ARG A 380 -67.53 13.39 -22.10
CA ARG A 380 -68.71 14.26 -22.30
C ARG A 380 -69.95 13.83 -21.51
N ILE A 381 -70.14 12.53 -21.26
CA ILE A 381 -71.29 12.02 -20.50
C ILE A 381 -71.14 12.42 -19.02
N HIS A 382 -70.04 12.03 -18.37
CA HIS A 382 -69.76 12.36 -16.97
C HIS A 382 -69.67 13.87 -16.73
N ALA A 383 -69.10 14.63 -17.68
CA ALA A 383 -69.06 16.09 -17.60
C ALA A 383 -70.46 16.70 -17.67
N LYS A 384 -71.35 16.18 -18.54
CA LYS A 384 -72.73 16.67 -18.68
C LYS A 384 -73.58 16.37 -17.44
N GLU A 385 -73.41 15.21 -16.81
CA GLU A 385 -74.07 14.85 -15.54
C GLU A 385 -73.78 15.84 -14.41
N LYS A 386 -72.62 16.51 -14.45
CA LYS A 386 -72.15 17.49 -13.47
C LYS A 386 -72.13 18.93 -13.99
N ASN A 387 -72.83 19.20 -15.11
CA ASN A 387 -72.90 20.51 -15.77
C ASN A 387 -71.53 21.14 -16.11
N ILE A 388 -70.46 20.34 -16.25
CA ILE A 388 -69.10 20.81 -16.54
C ILE A 388 -68.93 21.06 -18.04
N ARG A 389 -68.37 22.22 -18.39
CA ARG A 389 -67.97 22.57 -19.76
C ARG A 389 -66.53 22.13 -20.03
N THR A 390 -66.26 21.69 -21.26
CA THR A 390 -64.91 21.37 -21.74
C THR A 390 -64.53 22.31 -22.90
N GLU A 391 -63.46 23.07 -22.73
CA GLU A 391 -62.86 23.93 -23.76
C GLU A 391 -61.62 23.25 -24.33
N TRP A 392 -61.51 23.13 -25.65
CA TRP A 392 -60.32 22.64 -26.35
C TRP A 392 -59.76 23.73 -27.27
N THR A 393 -58.48 24.04 -27.12
CA THR A 393 -57.72 24.93 -28.00
C THR A 393 -56.41 24.27 -28.42
N ALA A 394 -55.98 24.49 -29.65
CA ALA A 394 -54.71 24.02 -30.17
C ALA A 394 -54.09 25.07 -31.09
N GLU A 395 -52.78 25.26 -30.99
CA GLU A 395 -51.99 26.09 -31.90
C GLU A 395 -51.66 25.30 -33.20
N ASP A 396 -51.36 24.01 -33.07
CA ASP A 396 -51.07 23.11 -34.18
C ASP A 396 -52.31 22.30 -34.59
N THR A 397 -52.47 22.06 -35.90
CA THR A 397 -53.56 21.21 -36.44
C THR A 397 -53.25 19.71 -36.35
N SER A 398 -51.96 19.36 -36.26
CA SER A 398 -51.47 17.98 -36.19
C SER A 398 -50.23 17.93 -35.30
N LEU A 399 -50.13 16.89 -34.47
CA LEU A 399 -48.96 16.62 -33.62
C LEU A 399 -48.50 15.17 -33.83
N PRO A 400 -47.67 14.91 -34.86
CA PRO A 400 -47.08 13.59 -35.10
C PRO A 400 -46.28 13.11 -33.89
N PHE A 401 -46.40 11.81 -33.58
CA PHE A 401 -45.72 11.18 -32.46
C PHE A 401 -45.63 9.66 -32.63
N SER A 402 -44.59 9.04 -32.08
CA SER A 402 -44.40 7.58 -32.08
C SER A 402 -44.87 6.96 -30.77
N GLY A 403 -46.04 6.33 -30.75
CA GLY A 403 -46.63 5.86 -29.49
C GLY A 403 -47.78 4.87 -29.62
N ASP A 404 -48.20 4.33 -28.48
CA ASP A 404 -49.32 3.41 -28.37
C ASP A 404 -50.62 4.21 -28.20
N TYR A 405 -51.48 4.19 -29.24
CA TYR A 405 -52.73 4.95 -29.27
C TYR A 405 -53.63 4.65 -28.06
N GLY A 406 -53.74 3.37 -27.68
CA GLY A 406 -54.60 2.91 -26.59
C GLY A 406 -54.12 3.47 -25.25
N ARG A 407 -52.82 3.35 -24.98
CA ARG A 407 -52.20 3.86 -23.74
C ARG A 407 -52.22 5.39 -23.69
N LEU A 408 -51.87 6.08 -24.77
CA LEU A 408 -51.88 7.55 -24.78
C LEU A 408 -53.30 8.11 -24.58
N ARG A 409 -54.31 7.51 -25.23
CA ARG A 409 -55.72 7.84 -24.97
C ARG A 409 -56.09 7.62 -23.51
N GLN A 410 -55.68 6.49 -22.94
CA GLN A 410 -55.93 6.15 -21.54
C GLN A 410 -55.30 7.17 -20.57
N MET A 411 -54.03 7.55 -20.77
CA MET A 411 -53.34 8.58 -19.98
C MET A 411 -54.15 9.88 -19.92
N PHE A 412 -54.63 10.37 -21.06
CA PHE A 412 -55.47 11.58 -21.09
C PHE A 412 -56.85 11.36 -20.46
N VAL A 413 -57.51 10.23 -20.73
CA VAL A 413 -58.79 9.86 -20.09
C VAL A 413 -58.66 9.87 -18.58
N THR A 414 -57.58 9.31 -18.02
CA THR A 414 -57.36 9.26 -16.57
C THR A 414 -57.15 10.64 -15.96
N VAL A 415 -56.45 11.56 -16.62
CA VAL A 415 -56.28 12.93 -16.11
C VAL A 415 -57.58 13.76 -16.28
N LEU A 416 -58.32 13.57 -17.37
CA LEU A 416 -59.62 14.22 -17.60
C LEU A 416 -60.71 13.73 -16.62
N ASP A 417 -60.76 12.43 -16.32
CA ASP A 417 -61.66 11.85 -15.31
C ASP A 417 -61.39 12.47 -13.93
N ASN A 418 -60.12 12.60 -13.53
CA ASN A 418 -59.74 13.32 -12.32
C ASN A 418 -60.18 14.80 -12.37
N ALA A 419 -59.98 15.48 -13.51
CA ALA A 419 -60.42 16.87 -13.68
C ALA A 419 -61.94 17.03 -13.52
N VAL A 420 -62.76 16.11 -14.07
CA VAL A 420 -64.23 16.08 -13.91
C VAL A 420 -64.62 15.77 -12.46
N LYS A 421 -63.98 14.79 -11.83
CA LYS A 421 -64.25 14.38 -10.43
C LYS A 421 -63.99 15.51 -9.43
N TYR A 422 -62.85 16.19 -9.53
CA TYR A 422 -62.41 17.19 -8.55
C TYR A 422 -62.82 18.64 -8.87
N SER A 423 -63.41 18.91 -10.03
CA SER A 423 -64.02 20.21 -10.32
C SER A 423 -65.37 20.40 -9.59
N PRO A 424 -65.75 21.64 -9.22
CA PRO A 424 -67.11 21.93 -8.77
C PRO A 424 -68.12 21.79 -9.91
N GLU A 425 -69.41 21.73 -9.57
CA GLU A 425 -70.49 21.73 -10.57
C GLU A 425 -70.50 23.05 -11.36
N GLY A 426 -70.84 23.01 -12.66
CA GLY A 426 -70.84 24.20 -13.54
C GLY A 426 -69.45 24.71 -13.96
N ALA A 427 -68.37 24.06 -13.52
CA ALA A 427 -66.99 24.45 -13.84
C ALA A 427 -66.68 24.35 -15.34
N CYS A 428 -65.55 24.95 -15.74
CA CYS A 428 -64.96 24.74 -17.06
C CYS A 428 -63.58 24.07 -16.91
N ILE A 429 -63.40 22.93 -17.57
CA ILE A 429 -62.10 22.28 -17.77
C ILE A 429 -61.57 22.77 -19.10
N ARG A 430 -60.36 23.34 -19.10
CA ARG A 430 -59.69 23.79 -20.33
C ARG A 430 -58.55 22.86 -20.68
N VAL A 431 -58.52 22.46 -21.94
CA VAL A 431 -57.45 21.64 -22.52
C VAL A 431 -56.80 22.45 -23.65
N GLU A 432 -55.52 22.76 -23.48
CA GLU A 432 -54.74 23.63 -24.39
C GLU A 432 -53.57 22.83 -24.97
N GLN A 433 -53.38 22.86 -26.29
CA GLN A 433 -52.13 22.49 -26.95
C GLN A 433 -51.41 23.77 -27.40
N GLY A 434 -50.09 23.81 -27.23
CA GLY A 434 -49.26 24.91 -27.70
C GLY A 434 -47.76 24.64 -27.55
N ARG A 435 -46.93 25.66 -27.78
CA ARG A 435 -45.46 25.54 -27.74
C ARG A 435 -44.82 26.52 -26.76
N THR A 436 -43.81 26.04 -26.02
CA THR A 436 -42.97 26.87 -25.13
C THR A 436 -41.53 26.43 -25.23
N ASN A 437 -40.60 27.37 -25.47
CA ASN A 437 -39.16 27.13 -25.54
C ASN A 437 -38.74 26.00 -26.52
N GLY A 438 -39.44 25.85 -27.65
CA GLY A 438 -39.20 24.80 -28.64
C GLY A 438 -40.01 23.51 -28.44
N GLN A 439 -40.41 23.22 -27.19
CA GLN A 439 -41.15 22.01 -26.84
C GLN A 439 -42.66 22.18 -27.02
N VAL A 440 -43.32 21.13 -27.53
CA VAL A 440 -44.78 21.06 -27.61
C VAL A 440 -45.35 20.58 -26.27
N TYR A 441 -46.42 21.22 -25.82
CA TYR A 441 -47.14 20.81 -24.62
C TYR A 441 -48.63 20.55 -24.89
N ILE A 442 -49.21 19.68 -24.06
CA ILE A 442 -50.66 19.62 -23.82
C ILE A 442 -50.89 19.91 -22.35
N ARG A 443 -51.88 20.76 -22.05
CA ARG A 443 -52.20 21.21 -20.70
C ARG A 443 -53.66 20.98 -20.39
N ILE A 444 -53.96 20.31 -19.29
CA ILE A 444 -55.32 20.14 -18.74
C ILE A 444 -55.41 20.97 -17.47
N THR A 445 -56.27 21.98 -17.48
CA THR A 445 -56.51 22.89 -16.35
C THR A 445 -57.94 22.75 -15.85
N ASN A 446 -58.12 22.58 -14.54
CA ASN A 446 -59.45 22.46 -13.93
C ASN A 446 -59.55 23.22 -12.59
N PRO A 447 -60.64 23.96 -12.34
CA PRO A 447 -60.87 24.62 -11.06
C PRO A 447 -60.92 23.60 -9.93
N ALA A 448 -60.15 23.84 -8.87
CA ALA A 448 -60.05 22.97 -7.70
C ALA A 448 -59.46 23.74 -6.50
N PRO A 449 -59.63 23.26 -5.26
CA PRO A 449 -58.98 23.84 -4.10
C PRO A 449 -57.45 23.88 -4.24
N ARG A 450 -56.81 24.90 -3.67
CA ARG A 450 -55.35 25.00 -3.60
C ARG A 450 -54.78 23.82 -2.80
N MET A 451 -53.74 23.18 -3.33
CA MET A 451 -53.04 22.08 -2.69
C MET A 451 -51.60 22.47 -2.35
N GLU A 452 -51.11 22.00 -1.21
CA GLU A 452 -49.71 22.23 -0.81
C GLU A 452 -48.74 21.50 -1.72
N LYS A 453 -47.55 22.09 -1.95
CA LYS A 453 -46.54 21.53 -2.87
C LYS A 453 -46.11 20.10 -2.47
N GLN A 454 -45.98 19.83 -1.18
CA GLN A 454 -45.64 18.49 -0.68
C GLN A 454 -46.68 17.41 -1.01
N MET A 455 -47.95 17.80 -1.20
CA MET A 455 -49.02 16.91 -1.63
C MET A 455 -49.03 16.71 -3.15
N LEU A 456 -48.69 17.76 -3.93
CA LEU A 456 -48.55 17.68 -5.39
C LEU A 456 -47.50 16.62 -5.80
N ASP A 457 -46.35 16.62 -5.14
CA ASP A 457 -45.27 15.66 -5.39
C ASP A 457 -45.73 14.20 -5.12
N ARG A 458 -46.77 14.02 -4.30
CA ARG A 458 -47.36 12.72 -3.94
C ARG A 458 -48.54 12.30 -4.83
N LEU A 459 -49.12 13.18 -5.66
CA LEU A 459 -50.27 12.86 -6.52
C LEU A 459 -50.04 11.69 -7.47
N PHE A 460 -48.79 11.45 -7.87
CA PHE A 460 -48.40 10.33 -8.73
C PHE A 460 -47.95 9.08 -7.95
N THR A 461 -48.04 9.07 -6.62
CA THR A 461 -47.69 7.90 -5.79
C THR A 461 -48.87 6.93 -5.69
N GLN A 462 -48.55 5.65 -5.70
CA GLN A 462 -49.54 4.57 -5.71
C GLN A 462 -50.40 4.59 -4.43
N PHE A 463 -51.71 4.40 -4.60
CA PHE A 463 -52.69 4.46 -3.51
C PHE A 463 -52.67 5.79 -2.74
N TYR A 464 -52.28 6.89 -3.37
CA TYR A 464 -52.40 8.22 -2.78
C TYR A 464 -53.71 8.86 -3.19
N ARG A 465 -54.38 9.46 -2.20
CA ARG A 465 -55.64 10.17 -2.36
C ARG A 465 -55.58 11.44 -1.52
N ALA A 466 -56.00 12.56 -2.11
CA ALA A 466 -56.12 13.83 -1.40
C ALA A 466 -57.41 13.93 -0.57
N SER A 467 -58.42 13.10 -0.88
CA SER A 467 -59.67 13.00 -0.12
C SER A 467 -60.28 11.60 -0.22
N ASP A 468 -60.93 11.18 0.87
CA ASP A 468 -61.64 9.88 0.95
C ASP A 468 -62.99 9.88 0.19
N THR A 469 -63.46 11.05 -0.25
CA THR A 469 -64.74 11.26 -0.93
C THR A 469 -64.77 10.92 -2.43
N GLY A 470 -63.64 10.56 -3.04
CA GLY A 470 -63.55 10.21 -4.47
C GLY A 470 -63.77 8.72 -4.78
N SER A 471 -64.25 8.41 -5.99
CA SER A 471 -64.31 7.04 -6.49
C SER A 471 -63.01 6.65 -7.24
N GLY A 472 -62.22 5.78 -6.62
CA GLY A 472 -60.99 5.21 -7.18
C GLY A 472 -59.90 4.91 -6.15
N PHE A 473 -59.00 3.98 -6.48
CA PHE A 473 -57.97 3.45 -5.58
C PHE A 473 -56.65 4.26 -5.57
N GLY A 474 -56.62 5.47 -6.13
CA GLY A 474 -55.38 6.26 -6.23
C GLY A 474 -54.30 5.66 -7.13
N LEU A 475 -54.65 4.75 -8.05
CA LEU A 475 -53.72 4.15 -9.01
C LEU A 475 -53.68 4.92 -10.34
N GLY A 476 -54.79 5.53 -10.77
CA GLY A 476 -54.92 6.17 -12.09
C GLY A 476 -53.80 7.17 -12.43
N LEU A 477 -53.50 8.16 -11.58
CA LEU A 477 -52.42 9.12 -11.86
C LEU A 477 -51.04 8.44 -11.94
N SER A 478 -50.81 7.36 -11.19
CA SER A 478 -49.56 6.58 -11.30
C SER A 478 -49.47 5.80 -12.61
N ILE A 479 -50.59 5.26 -13.12
CA ILE A 479 -50.69 4.63 -14.45
C ILE A 479 -50.44 5.69 -15.53
N ALA A 480 -51.10 6.84 -15.47
CA ALA A 480 -50.90 7.94 -16.42
C ALA A 480 -49.43 8.41 -16.45
N ARG A 481 -48.76 8.49 -15.30
CA ARG A 481 -47.33 8.79 -15.22
C ARG A 481 -46.46 7.69 -15.84
N GLU A 482 -46.77 6.42 -15.62
CA GLU A 482 -45.97 5.34 -16.19
C GLU A 482 -46.17 5.22 -17.71
N ILE A 483 -47.39 5.46 -18.21
CA ILE A 483 -47.63 5.61 -19.66
C ILE A 483 -46.79 6.77 -20.22
N ALA A 484 -46.78 7.93 -19.56
CA ALA A 484 -45.97 9.07 -19.98
C ALA A 484 -44.48 8.73 -20.00
N ASN A 485 -43.95 8.13 -18.92
CA ASN A 485 -42.56 7.66 -18.81
C ASN A 485 -42.18 6.70 -19.96
N ARG A 486 -43.03 5.71 -20.27
CA ARG A 486 -42.79 4.72 -21.33
C ARG A 486 -42.87 5.31 -22.76
N HIS A 487 -43.40 6.53 -22.88
CA HIS A 487 -43.45 7.32 -24.10
C HIS A 487 -42.49 8.52 -24.08
N ASP A 488 -41.62 8.64 -23.07
CA ASP A 488 -40.67 9.76 -22.96
C ASP A 488 -41.37 11.15 -22.88
N ILE A 489 -42.63 11.16 -22.43
CA ILE A 489 -43.45 12.36 -22.21
C ILE A 489 -43.26 12.84 -20.77
N GLY A 490 -42.84 14.10 -20.60
CA GLY A 490 -42.71 14.71 -19.27
C GLY A 490 -44.08 15.12 -18.71
N ILE A 491 -44.50 14.54 -17.58
CA ILE A 491 -45.74 14.94 -16.88
C ILE A 491 -45.43 15.75 -15.62
N THR A 492 -46.10 16.90 -15.49
CA THR A 492 -46.00 17.78 -14.31
C THR A 492 -47.38 18.25 -13.86
N VAL A 493 -47.51 18.60 -12.57
CA VAL A 493 -48.74 19.15 -11.99
C VAL A 493 -48.43 20.39 -11.16
N THR A 494 -49.27 21.41 -11.28
CA THR A 494 -49.22 22.64 -10.50
C THR A 494 -50.61 22.93 -9.92
N SER A 495 -50.66 23.61 -8.77
CA SER A 495 -51.90 24.11 -8.17
C SER A 495 -51.76 25.61 -7.98
N GLU A 496 -52.52 26.38 -8.75
CA GLU A 496 -52.54 27.84 -8.71
C GLU A 496 -53.86 28.34 -8.14
N GLU A 497 -53.78 29.28 -7.21
CA GLU A 497 -54.91 29.82 -6.43
C GLU A 497 -56.03 30.43 -7.31
N LYS A 498 -55.72 30.80 -8.56
CA LYS A 498 -56.66 31.36 -9.54
C LYS A 498 -57.13 30.38 -10.62
N THR A 499 -56.47 29.24 -10.83
CA THR A 499 -56.82 28.30 -11.92
C THR A 499 -57.09 26.87 -11.47
N GLY A 500 -56.87 26.54 -10.19
CA GLY A 500 -57.00 25.18 -9.67
C GLY A 500 -55.80 24.31 -10.07
N PHE A 501 -56.05 23.04 -10.39
CA PHE A 501 -55.01 22.12 -10.86
C PHE A 501 -54.72 22.33 -12.34
N ARG A 502 -53.43 22.22 -12.70
CA ARG A 502 -52.93 22.27 -14.07
C ARG A 502 -51.93 21.15 -14.27
N PHE A 503 -52.32 20.13 -15.02
CA PHE A 503 -51.44 19.09 -15.53
C PHE A 503 -50.84 19.54 -16.85
N THR A 504 -49.53 19.40 -17.02
CA THR A 504 -48.81 19.71 -18.26
C THR A 504 -48.02 18.50 -18.71
N PHE A 505 -48.28 18.06 -19.94
CA PHE A 505 -47.56 17.01 -20.68
C PHE A 505 -46.61 17.69 -21.66
N LEU A 506 -45.34 17.31 -21.65
CA LEU A 506 -44.27 17.85 -22.50
C LEU A 506 -43.78 16.76 -23.44
N PHE A 507 -43.79 17.03 -24.75
CA PHE A 507 -43.39 16.08 -25.79
C PHE A 507 -41.94 16.35 -26.25
N PRO A 508 -41.16 15.30 -26.57
CA PRO A 508 -39.78 15.45 -27.04
C PRO A 508 -39.71 16.08 -28.45
N GLU A 509 -38.65 16.88 -28.69
CA GLU A 509 -38.44 17.62 -29.95
C GLU A 509 -38.10 16.72 -31.16
N SER A 510 -37.69 15.47 -30.93
CA SER A 510 -37.27 14.54 -32.00
C SER A 510 -38.44 14.00 -32.82
N ASP A 511 -39.57 13.75 -32.17
CA ASP A 511 -40.69 12.98 -32.75
C ASP A 511 -41.75 13.88 -33.39
N THR A 512 -41.70 15.19 -33.12
CA THR A 512 -42.71 16.18 -33.52
C THR A 512 -42.40 16.89 -34.85
N ARG A 513 -41.38 16.44 -35.59
CA ARG A 513 -41.13 16.94 -36.94
C ARG A 513 -42.12 16.31 -37.92
N PRO A 514 -42.79 17.09 -38.78
CA PRO A 514 -43.58 16.51 -39.86
C PRO A 514 -42.65 15.72 -40.79
N PHE A 515 -42.94 14.42 -40.97
CA PHE A 515 -42.30 13.63 -42.00
C PHE A 515 -42.69 14.21 -43.36
N ILE A 516 -41.72 14.83 -44.03
CA ILE A 516 -41.85 15.23 -45.44
C ILE A 516 -41.80 13.92 -46.24
N SER A 517 -42.91 13.61 -46.91
CA SER A 517 -43.10 12.45 -47.80
C SER A 517 -42.30 12.56 -49.09
#